data_AF-A0A0P6XNZ1-F1
#
_entry.id   AF-A0A0P6XNZ1-F1
#
_cell.length_a   1.000
_cell.length_b   1.000
_cell.length_c   1.000
_cell.angle_alpha   90.00
_cell.angle_beta   90.00
_cell.angle_gamma   90.00
#
_symmetry.space_group_name_H-M   'P 1'
#
loop_
_entity.id
_entity.type
_entity.pdbx_description
1 polymer ?
#
loop_
_entity_poly.entity_id
_entity_poly.type
_entity_poly.pdbx_seq_one_letter_code
_entity_poly.pdbx_strand_id
1 'polypeptide(L)'
;MPVHRVVADGIPYARHTVTVPLFIEDIVTSVLLANPVDGAEYYAVTDITTHGSVYVVSVAAIKGCDPQNWNLDCAIKLFTIATDGTFSGLEGSPEYASLTSAFMNDYEQYKPGTLNDGTVGGDDGDYSNSTLPVLPFKPGTKVVIGSRGIHDAGFSLTGWKAIDLVSGTDIGSGAAPNEVYASADSEITYVCRDDHSVAVRAGNFLYAHLQDNANLTVGYNLSRGVKFASMVVGSFTDTCGWANQQPNHYHLHFGVPGVTSVQFAGWTLRPFEGGFVNGNTWVRAGDYLYNPGLTGGDNSAGDPAEQIKQGNSFWDGIVSAMINVIRDGILERFPERSETNYQDVYINASSVVLRVFFIMLSTSFDLSFFAFFMIAMFILEPARVIYKLYMSIKKAIPFV
;
A
#
# COMPACT_ATOMS: atom_id res chain seq x y z
N MET A 1 8.01 13.53 30.29
CA MET A 1 7.49 14.69 31.05
C MET A 1 5.98 14.62 31.03
N PRO A 2 5.26 14.82 32.14
CA PRO A 2 3.80 14.77 32.11
C PRO A 2 3.29 16.07 31.48
N VAL A 3 2.86 16.00 30.22
CA VAL A 3 2.32 17.16 29.49
C VAL A 3 0.84 17.31 29.86
N HIS A 4 0.58 17.77 31.08
CA HIS A 4 -0.61 18.59 31.34
C HIS A 4 -0.18 20.05 31.23
N ARG A 5 0.01 20.53 30.01
CA ARG A 5 -0.30 21.94 29.78
C ARG A 5 -1.80 21.97 29.49
N VAL A 6 -2.57 22.29 30.53
CA VAL A 6 -3.80 23.05 30.34
C VAL A 6 -3.35 24.27 29.54
N VAL A 7 -3.59 24.25 28.23
CA VAL A 7 -3.45 25.48 27.44
C VAL A 7 -4.46 26.45 28.04
N ALA A 8 -4.08 27.72 28.07
CA ALA A 8 -4.92 28.79 28.61
C ALA A 8 -6.38 28.58 28.19
N ASP A 9 -7.30 28.74 29.13
CA ASP A 9 -8.76 28.71 28.95
C ASP A 9 -9.49 27.35 29.11
N GLY A 10 -8.79 26.29 29.55
CA GLY A 10 -9.46 25.16 30.23
C GLY A 10 -10.00 24.05 29.33
N ILE A 11 -9.68 24.04 28.03
CA ILE A 11 -9.93 22.88 27.17
C ILE A 11 -8.76 21.89 27.29
N PRO A 12 -9.00 20.66 27.80
CA PRO A 12 -7.96 19.63 27.83
C PRO A 12 -7.70 19.05 26.42
N TYR A 13 -6.42 18.90 26.08
CA TYR A 13 -5.95 18.36 24.80
C TYR A 13 -5.09 17.11 24.96
N ALA A 14 -5.23 16.18 24.02
CA ALA A 14 -4.31 15.06 23.82
C ALA A 14 -3.30 15.39 22.70
N ARG A 15 -2.04 15.65 23.07
CA ARG A 15 -0.99 16.23 22.17
C ARG A 15 -0.06 15.22 21.45
N HIS A 16 -0.28 13.91 21.52
CA HIS A 16 0.68 12.90 21.05
C HIS A 16 0.35 12.31 19.67
N THR A 17 -0.75 12.72 19.04
CA THR A 17 -1.14 12.21 17.72
C THR A 17 -0.51 13.00 16.56
N VAL A 18 -0.44 14.33 16.66
CA VAL A 18 0.10 15.20 15.61
C VAL A 18 0.87 16.36 16.23
N THR A 19 1.98 16.75 15.60
CA THR A 19 2.70 17.98 15.99
C THR A 19 1.92 19.20 15.49
N VAL A 20 1.32 19.95 16.40
CA VAL A 20 0.48 21.13 16.08
C VAL A 20 1.27 22.42 16.29
N PRO A 21 1.41 23.28 15.26
CA PRO A 21 1.96 24.63 15.45
C PRO A 21 1.15 25.43 16.46
N LEU A 22 1.82 26.21 17.34
CA LEU A 22 1.14 26.93 18.43
C LEU A 22 0.00 27.85 17.95
N PHE A 23 0.18 28.54 16.82
CA PHE A 23 -0.87 29.42 16.29
C PHE A 23 -2.12 28.64 15.84
N ILE A 24 -1.96 27.41 15.30
CA ILE A 24 -3.09 26.55 14.95
C ILE A 24 -3.78 26.07 16.23
N GLU A 25 -3.01 25.72 17.25
CA GLU A 25 -3.55 25.31 18.54
C GLU A 25 -4.40 26.41 19.19
N ASP A 26 -3.95 27.67 19.16
CA ASP A 26 -4.70 28.81 19.68
C ASP A 26 -6.01 29.02 18.92
N ILE A 27 -6.01 28.85 17.60
CA ILE A 27 -7.20 28.97 16.75
C ILE A 27 -8.18 27.83 17.03
N VAL A 28 -7.70 26.58 17.05
CA VAL A 28 -8.54 25.41 17.37
C VAL A 28 -9.16 25.60 18.75
N THR A 29 -8.38 26.01 19.75
CA THR A 29 -8.88 26.25 21.12
C THR A 29 -10.00 27.29 21.11
N SER A 30 -9.80 28.40 20.38
CA SER A 30 -10.80 29.47 20.26
C SER A 30 -12.10 28.97 19.63
N VAL A 31 -12.01 28.17 18.56
CA VAL A 31 -13.19 27.59 17.89
C VAL A 31 -13.93 26.61 18.79
N LEU A 32 -13.20 25.77 19.53
CA LEU A 32 -13.78 24.79 20.45
C LEU A 32 -14.43 25.44 21.68
N LEU A 33 -13.88 26.55 22.18
CA LEU A 33 -14.50 27.32 23.26
C LEU A 33 -15.85 27.91 22.84
N ALA A 34 -15.93 28.38 21.59
CA ALA A 34 -17.18 28.91 21.03
C ALA A 34 -18.18 27.80 20.66
N ASN A 35 -17.70 26.58 20.38
CA ASN A 35 -18.51 25.47 19.88
C ASN A 35 -18.14 24.15 20.59
N PRO A 36 -18.35 24.03 21.92
CA PRO A 36 -18.00 22.82 22.64
C PRO A 36 -18.88 21.65 22.18
N VAL A 37 -18.29 20.46 22.13
CA VAL A 37 -19.01 19.21 21.89
C VAL A 37 -19.51 18.68 23.24
N ASP A 38 -20.83 18.57 23.37
CA ASP A 38 -21.46 18.07 24.61
C ASP A 38 -20.94 16.68 24.99
N GLY A 39 -20.46 16.58 26.23
CA GLY A 39 -19.94 15.34 26.80
C GLY A 39 -18.52 14.97 26.39
N ALA A 40 -17.82 15.81 25.63
CA ALA A 40 -16.38 15.65 25.38
C ALA A 40 -15.59 15.91 26.67
N GLU A 41 -14.66 15.01 26.99
CA GLU A 41 -13.74 15.15 28.13
C GLU A 41 -12.44 15.84 27.72
N TYR A 42 -11.99 15.64 26.47
CA TYR A 42 -10.86 16.33 25.85
C TYR A 42 -10.93 16.23 24.34
N TYR A 43 -10.05 16.97 23.67
CA TYR A 43 -9.95 17.01 22.21
C TYR A 43 -8.56 16.59 21.74
N ALA A 44 -8.48 16.09 20.52
CA ALA A 44 -7.22 15.79 19.87
C ALA A 44 -7.22 16.24 18.42
N VAL A 45 -6.14 16.87 17.99
CA VAL A 45 -5.90 17.09 16.56
C VAL A 45 -5.41 15.78 15.97
N THR A 46 -6.10 15.29 14.95
CA THR A 46 -5.83 14.00 14.30
C THR A 46 -5.10 14.16 12.98
N ASP A 47 -5.24 15.31 12.33
CA ASP A 47 -4.53 15.65 11.10
C ASP A 47 -4.49 17.17 10.89
N ILE A 48 -3.49 17.65 10.16
CA ILE A 48 -3.40 19.03 9.67
C ILE A 48 -2.95 18.98 8.21
N THR A 49 -3.83 19.40 7.30
CA THR A 49 -3.49 19.59 5.89
C THR A 49 -3.43 21.08 5.57
N THR A 50 -2.74 21.43 4.49
CA THR A 50 -2.60 22.81 4.03
C THR A 50 -2.96 22.90 2.55
N HIS A 51 -3.86 23.83 2.23
CA HIS A 51 -4.35 24.12 0.88
C HIS A 51 -4.16 25.61 0.59
N GLY A 52 -3.09 25.95 -0.14
CA GLY A 52 -2.70 27.34 -0.32
C GLY A 52 -2.33 27.99 1.03
N SER A 53 -3.03 29.06 1.40
CA SER A 53 -2.87 29.72 2.71
C SER A 53 -3.79 29.19 3.81
N VAL A 54 -4.66 28.23 3.50
CA VAL A 54 -5.64 27.69 4.45
C VAL A 54 -5.16 26.37 5.03
N TYR A 55 -5.19 26.24 6.35
CA TYR A 55 -5.04 25.01 7.09
C TYR A 55 -6.40 24.35 7.31
N VAL A 56 -6.49 23.05 7.06
CA VAL A 56 -7.65 22.23 7.42
C VAL A 56 -7.21 21.27 8.52
N VAL A 57 -7.84 21.39 9.68
CA VAL A 57 -7.45 20.72 10.91
C VAL A 57 -8.56 19.75 11.30
N SER A 58 -8.23 18.46 11.31
CA SER A 58 -9.15 17.42 11.77
C SER A 58 -9.06 17.28 13.28
N VAL A 59 -10.21 17.30 13.96
CA VAL A 59 -10.30 17.26 15.42
C VAL A 59 -11.26 16.16 15.85
N ALA A 60 -10.84 15.39 16.84
CA ALA A 60 -11.64 14.42 17.54
C ALA A 60 -12.07 14.97 18.91
N ALA A 61 -13.36 14.90 19.22
CA ALA A 61 -13.88 15.04 20.57
C ALA A 61 -13.92 13.66 21.23
N ILE A 62 -13.31 13.49 22.40
CA ILE A 62 -13.02 12.19 23.00
C ILE A 62 -13.67 12.10 24.38
N LYS A 63 -14.16 10.90 24.74
CA LYS A 63 -14.78 10.62 26.04
C LYS A 63 -14.41 9.24 26.56
N GLY A 64 -14.10 9.13 27.85
CA GLY A 64 -13.98 7.85 28.55
C GLY A 64 -12.68 7.10 28.29
N CYS A 65 -11.65 7.77 27.76
CA CYS A 65 -10.36 7.17 27.48
C CYS A 65 -9.22 7.94 28.15
N ASP A 66 -8.10 7.27 28.41
CA ASP A 66 -6.88 7.92 28.90
C ASP A 66 -6.36 8.88 27.83
N PRO A 67 -6.24 10.19 28.11
CA PRO A 67 -5.75 11.14 27.15
C PRO A 67 -4.36 10.82 26.63
N GLN A 68 -3.53 9.98 27.27
CA GLN A 68 -2.20 9.61 26.73
C GLN A 68 -2.23 8.39 25.79
N ASN A 69 -3.31 7.60 25.81
CA ASN A 69 -3.39 6.29 25.15
C ASN A 69 -4.73 6.12 24.41
N TRP A 70 -5.34 7.21 23.96
CA TRP A 70 -6.62 7.20 23.26
C TRP A 70 -6.46 6.76 21.80
N ASN A 71 -7.57 6.35 21.17
CA ASN A 71 -7.68 6.07 19.74
C ASN A 71 -9.06 6.53 19.19
N LEU A 72 -9.29 6.38 17.89
CA LEU A 72 -10.53 6.85 17.25
C LEU A 72 -11.81 6.15 17.75
N ASP A 73 -11.73 4.96 18.36
CA ASP A 73 -12.91 4.28 18.92
C ASP A 73 -13.48 5.04 20.13
N CYS A 74 -12.65 5.86 20.78
CA CYS A 74 -13.03 6.74 21.88
C CYS A 74 -13.64 8.08 21.41
N ALA A 75 -13.58 8.37 20.10
CA ALA A 75 -14.07 9.63 19.57
C ALA A 75 -15.60 9.61 19.51
N ILE A 76 -16.24 10.53 20.25
CA ILE A 76 -17.69 10.72 20.20
C ILE A 76 -18.12 11.59 19.02
N LYS A 77 -17.19 12.36 18.45
CA LYS A 77 -17.41 13.18 17.25
C LYS A 77 -16.09 13.47 16.56
N LEU A 78 -16.11 13.45 15.23
CA LEU A 78 -15.06 13.97 14.36
C LEU A 78 -15.59 15.19 13.61
N PHE A 79 -14.76 16.20 13.43
CA PHE A 79 -15.09 17.39 12.66
C PHE A 79 -13.82 18.08 12.18
N THR A 80 -13.98 18.94 11.18
CA THR A 80 -12.88 19.75 10.64
C THR A 80 -13.01 21.23 10.99
N ILE A 81 -11.87 21.90 11.13
CA ILE A 81 -11.76 23.35 11.28
C ILE A 81 -10.90 23.84 10.12
N ALA A 82 -11.38 24.84 9.39
CA ALA A 82 -10.59 25.52 8.37
C ALA A 82 -10.10 26.86 8.93
N THR A 83 -8.86 27.26 8.63
CA THR A 83 -8.33 28.58 9.00
C THR A 83 -7.24 29.08 8.07
N ASP A 84 -7.19 30.37 7.78
CA ASP A 84 -6.06 31.02 7.08
C ASP A 84 -5.04 31.68 8.04
N GLY A 85 -5.18 31.42 9.34
CA GLY A 85 -4.38 32.05 10.40
C GLY A 85 -4.97 33.34 10.96
N THR A 86 -5.94 33.97 10.28
CA THR A 86 -6.64 35.18 10.75
C THR A 86 -8.12 34.91 10.99
N PHE A 87 -8.71 34.04 10.18
CA PHE A 87 -10.10 33.66 10.21
C PHE A 87 -10.23 32.14 10.33
N SER A 88 -11.26 31.66 11.01
CA SER A 88 -11.48 30.23 11.22
C SER A 88 -12.96 29.88 11.22
N GLY A 89 -13.30 28.72 10.68
CA GLY A 89 -14.65 28.18 10.69
C GLY A 89 -14.67 26.71 11.06
N LEU A 90 -15.73 26.29 11.76
CA LEU A 90 -16.03 24.89 12.05
C LEU A 90 -16.81 24.27 10.90
N GLU A 91 -16.57 23.00 10.57
CA GLU A 91 -17.33 22.26 9.55
C GLU A 91 -18.85 22.47 9.68
N GLY A 92 -19.49 22.87 8.58
CA GLY A 92 -20.91 23.21 8.52
C GLY A 92 -21.26 24.68 8.81
N SER A 93 -20.29 25.50 9.27
CA SER A 93 -20.48 26.95 9.43
C SER A 93 -20.32 27.71 8.10
N PRO A 94 -20.96 28.89 7.95
CA PRO A 94 -20.74 29.78 6.82
C PRO A 94 -19.26 30.18 6.65
N GLU A 95 -18.54 30.34 7.75
CA GLU A 95 -17.12 30.70 7.79
C GLU A 95 -16.26 29.59 7.20
N TYR A 96 -16.54 28.34 7.58
CA TYR A 96 -15.89 27.17 7.00
C TYR A 96 -16.20 27.05 5.50
N ALA A 97 -17.47 27.23 5.11
CA ALA A 97 -17.85 27.23 3.71
C ALA A 97 -17.15 28.36 2.93
N SER A 98 -16.96 29.54 3.51
CA SER A 98 -16.24 30.65 2.89
C SER A 98 -14.75 30.33 2.69
N LEU A 99 -14.07 29.84 3.73
CA LEU A 99 -12.65 29.47 3.66
C LEU A 99 -12.41 28.32 2.70
N THR A 100 -13.29 27.32 2.71
CA THR A 100 -13.15 26.15 1.85
C THR A 100 -13.59 26.41 0.42
N SER A 101 -14.64 27.23 0.22
CA SER A 101 -15.03 27.67 -1.12
C SER A 101 -13.97 28.54 -1.78
N ALA A 102 -13.17 29.31 -1.04
CA ALA A 102 -12.08 30.09 -1.63
C ALA A 102 -11.04 29.18 -2.33
N PHE A 103 -10.63 28.07 -1.72
CA PHE A 103 -9.74 27.12 -2.40
C PHE A 103 -10.48 26.20 -3.37
N MET A 104 -11.75 25.86 -3.15
CA MET A 104 -12.55 25.12 -4.13
C MET A 104 -12.84 25.97 -5.38
N ASN A 105 -12.89 27.30 -5.24
CA ASN A 105 -13.03 28.26 -6.32
C ASN A 105 -11.68 28.55 -7.00
N ASP A 106 -10.56 28.59 -6.26
CA ASP A 106 -9.22 28.54 -6.87
C ASP A 106 -9.00 27.20 -7.60
N TYR A 107 -9.61 26.11 -7.13
CA TYR A 107 -9.64 24.81 -7.82
C TYR A 107 -10.50 24.87 -9.09
N GLU A 108 -11.63 25.60 -9.09
CA GLU A 108 -12.40 25.93 -10.29
C GLU A 108 -11.67 26.93 -11.21
N GLN A 109 -10.81 27.81 -10.69
CA GLN A 109 -9.93 28.68 -11.47
C GLN A 109 -8.70 27.92 -12.01
N TYR A 110 -8.39 26.78 -11.39
CA TYR A 110 -7.63 25.63 -11.92
C TYR A 110 -8.54 24.59 -12.61
N LYS A 111 -9.73 24.99 -13.12
CA LYS A 111 -10.12 24.45 -14.43
C LYS A 111 -8.88 24.61 -15.29
N PRO A 112 -8.31 23.54 -15.89
CA PRO A 112 -7.25 23.70 -16.87
C PRO A 112 -7.80 24.71 -17.86
N GLY A 113 -7.28 25.95 -17.78
CA GLY A 113 -7.82 27.06 -18.54
C GLY A 113 -7.87 26.58 -19.95
N THR A 114 -9.06 26.59 -20.55
CA THR A 114 -9.38 26.14 -21.91
C THR A 114 -8.11 25.63 -22.56
N LEU A 115 -7.70 24.39 -22.26
CA LEU A 115 -6.59 23.78 -22.96
C LEU A 115 -7.04 23.97 -24.39
N ASN A 116 -6.32 24.83 -25.12
CA ASN A 116 -6.66 25.11 -26.50
C ASN A 116 -7.00 23.76 -27.09
N ASP A 117 -8.23 23.71 -27.58
CA ASP A 117 -8.77 22.70 -28.46
C ASP A 117 -7.84 22.60 -29.70
N GLY A 118 -6.62 22.17 -29.47
CA GLY A 118 -5.91 21.30 -30.38
C GLY A 118 -6.51 19.94 -30.10
N THR A 119 -7.72 19.73 -30.59
CA THR A 119 -8.19 18.42 -31.03
C THR A 119 -7.59 17.29 -30.20
N VAL A 120 -8.24 16.94 -29.10
CA VAL A 120 -8.29 15.53 -28.71
C VAL A 120 -9.15 14.86 -29.78
N GLY A 121 -8.61 14.79 -31.00
CA GLY A 121 -8.96 13.74 -31.92
C GLY A 121 -8.68 12.46 -31.16
N GLY A 122 -9.59 11.50 -31.27
CA GLY A 122 -9.28 10.11 -30.96
C GLY A 122 -8.23 9.59 -31.93
N ASP A 123 -7.03 10.15 -31.87
CA ASP A 123 -5.84 9.48 -32.34
C ASP A 123 -5.45 8.52 -31.23
N ASP A 124 -5.32 7.25 -31.63
CA ASP A 124 -4.74 6.14 -30.89
C ASP A 124 -3.29 6.47 -30.47
N GLY A 125 -3.14 7.47 -29.60
CA GLY A 125 -1.86 7.99 -29.16
C GLY A 125 -1.07 6.86 -28.54
N ASP A 126 0.04 6.52 -29.19
CA ASP A 126 0.97 5.48 -28.79
C ASP A 126 1.55 5.76 -27.39
N TYR A 127 0.93 5.19 -26.36
CA TYR A 127 1.37 5.31 -24.97
C TYR A 127 2.54 4.36 -24.64
N SER A 128 3.10 3.64 -25.60
CA SER A 128 4.22 2.71 -25.36
C SER A 128 5.44 3.39 -24.70
N ASN A 129 5.65 4.69 -24.98
CA ASN A 129 6.72 5.51 -24.40
C ASN A 129 6.26 6.48 -23.29
N SER A 130 4.99 6.44 -22.89
CA SER A 130 4.51 7.24 -21.77
C SER A 130 5.23 6.81 -20.50
N THR A 131 5.60 7.73 -19.60
CA THR A 131 6.07 7.40 -18.22
C THR A 131 4.93 7.46 -17.20
N LEU A 132 3.70 7.69 -17.68
CA LEU A 132 2.54 7.77 -16.79
C LEU A 132 2.25 6.41 -16.13
N PRO A 133 1.76 6.42 -14.89
CA PRO A 133 1.21 5.24 -14.27
C PRO A 133 0.09 4.59 -15.09
N VAL A 134 -0.08 3.29 -14.97
CA VAL A 134 -1.23 2.54 -15.52
C VAL A 134 -2.20 2.13 -14.42
N LEU A 135 -3.46 1.94 -14.77
CA LEU A 135 -4.44 1.39 -13.83
C LEU A 135 -4.03 -0.05 -13.42
N PRO A 136 -4.20 -0.44 -12.15
CA PRO A 136 -3.58 -1.63 -11.57
C PRO A 136 -4.35 -2.94 -11.84
N PHE A 137 -5.16 -2.99 -12.90
CA PHE A 137 -5.96 -4.15 -13.29
C PHE A 137 -5.84 -4.37 -14.80
N LYS A 138 -6.27 -5.54 -15.30
CA LYS A 138 -6.04 -5.95 -16.68
C LYS A 138 -6.55 -4.91 -17.72
N PRO A 139 -5.71 -4.47 -18.68
CA PRO A 139 -6.16 -3.67 -19.81
C PRO A 139 -7.34 -4.29 -20.58
N GLY A 140 -8.20 -3.44 -21.13
CA GLY A 140 -9.39 -3.86 -21.89
C GLY A 140 -10.54 -4.38 -21.03
N THR A 141 -10.44 -4.30 -19.71
CA THR A 141 -11.48 -4.75 -18.77
C THR A 141 -12.00 -3.60 -17.91
N LYS A 142 -13.01 -3.87 -17.08
CA LYS A 142 -13.61 -2.90 -16.17
C LYS A 142 -13.68 -3.41 -14.74
N VAL A 143 -13.69 -2.47 -13.81
CA VAL A 143 -13.95 -2.69 -12.37
C VAL A 143 -15.07 -1.76 -11.94
N VAL A 144 -15.73 -2.07 -10.83
CA VAL A 144 -16.67 -1.16 -10.16
C VAL A 144 -15.90 -0.40 -9.09
N ILE A 145 -16.08 0.92 -9.01
CA ILE A 145 -15.56 1.69 -7.87
C ILE A 145 -16.38 1.32 -6.64
N GLY A 146 -15.71 0.88 -5.58
CA GLY A 146 -16.35 0.46 -4.34
C GLY A 146 -17.27 1.54 -3.77
N SER A 147 -18.27 1.12 -3.00
CA SER A 147 -19.33 1.98 -2.47
C SER A 147 -18.82 3.10 -1.55
N ARG A 148 -17.64 2.92 -0.94
CA ARG A 148 -16.98 3.95 -0.12
C ARG A 148 -16.35 5.06 -0.96
N GLY A 149 -16.24 4.89 -2.28
CA GLY A 149 -15.52 5.81 -3.14
C GLY A 149 -14.07 5.98 -2.69
N ILE A 150 -13.59 7.22 -2.73
CA ILE A 150 -12.26 7.57 -2.26
C ILE A 150 -12.30 7.80 -0.74
N HIS A 151 -11.45 7.10 -0.02
CA HIS A 151 -11.39 7.13 1.45
C HIS A 151 -9.94 7.05 1.94
N ASP A 152 -9.72 7.10 3.25
CA ASP A 152 -8.35 7.01 3.80
C ASP A 152 -7.76 5.63 3.54
N ALA A 153 -6.49 5.60 3.12
CA ALA A 153 -5.81 4.35 2.78
C ALA A 153 -5.50 3.46 3.99
N GLY A 154 -5.50 4.01 5.21
CA GLY A 154 -5.10 3.27 6.40
C GLY A 154 -3.58 2.99 6.43
N PHE A 155 -3.18 1.87 7.03
CA PHE A 155 -1.76 1.44 7.14
C PHE A 155 -0.81 2.48 7.75
N SER A 156 -1.32 3.36 8.63
CA SER A 156 -0.56 4.49 9.18
C SER A 156 0.03 5.43 8.11
N LEU A 157 -0.54 5.44 6.91
CA LEU A 157 -0.14 6.32 5.81
C LEU A 157 -0.91 7.63 5.89
N THR A 158 -0.39 8.59 6.66
CA THR A 158 -0.99 9.93 6.79
C THR A 158 -1.08 10.63 5.43
N GLY A 159 -2.26 11.18 5.15
CA GLY A 159 -2.53 11.89 3.91
C GLY A 159 -2.70 11.00 2.68
N TRP A 160 -2.64 9.67 2.77
CA TRP A 160 -2.90 8.80 1.63
C TRP A 160 -4.40 8.53 1.47
N LYS A 161 -4.83 8.44 0.21
CA LYS A 161 -6.20 8.08 -0.16
C LYS A 161 -6.20 6.76 -0.89
N ALA A 162 -7.25 5.98 -0.71
CA ALA A 162 -7.46 4.73 -1.39
C ALA A 162 -8.81 4.69 -2.08
N ILE A 163 -8.87 3.82 -3.08
CA ILE A 163 -10.07 3.48 -3.82
C ILE A 163 -10.15 1.98 -3.95
N ASP A 164 -11.33 1.44 -3.68
CA ASP A 164 -11.58 0.01 -3.83
C ASP A 164 -11.98 -0.28 -5.28
N LEU A 165 -11.19 -1.07 -5.98
CA LEU A 165 -11.44 -1.48 -7.36
C LEU A 165 -12.03 -2.89 -7.35
N VAL A 166 -13.36 -2.97 -7.39
CA VAL A 166 -14.12 -4.21 -7.18
C VAL A 166 -14.33 -4.94 -8.50
N SER A 167 -14.08 -6.24 -8.50
CA SER A 167 -14.41 -7.15 -9.60
C SER A 167 -14.99 -8.47 -9.06
N GLY A 168 -15.54 -9.29 -9.94
CA GLY A 168 -16.20 -10.54 -9.57
C GLY A 168 -16.77 -11.26 -10.78
N THR A 169 -17.09 -12.55 -10.61
CA THR A 169 -17.60 -13.39 -11.71
C THR A 169 -19.02 -13.01 -12.17
N ASP A 170 -19.73 -12.23 -11.38
CA ASP A 170 -21.11 -11.78 -11.56
C ASP A 170 -21.22 -10.27 -11.88
N ILE A 171 -20.09 -9.53 -11.94
CA ILE A 171 -20.04 -8.10 -12.32
C ILE A 171 -20.29 -7.89 -13.83
N GLY A 172 -20.50 -8.98 -14.56
CA GLY A 172 -20.93 -9.00 -15.95
C GLY A 172 -19.76 -9.16 -16.93
N SER A 173 -20.10 -9.13 -18.22
CA SER A 173 -19.11 -9.29 -19.29
C SER A 173 -18.06 -8.16 -19.25
N GLY A 174 -16.79 -8.54 -19.43
CA GLY A 174 -15.67 -7.61 -19.44
C GLY A 174 -15.16 -7.19 -18.05
N ALA A 175 -15.67 -7.77 -16.96
CA ALA A 175 -15.10 -7.57 -15.63
C ALA A 175 -13.62 -8.00 -15.59
N ALA A 176 -12.79 -7.24 -14.88
CA ALA A 176 -11.37 -7.54 -14.72
C ALA A 176 -11.18 -8.91 -14.04
N PRO A 177 -10.27 -9.77 -14.51
CA PRO A 177 -9.95 -11.01 -13.79
C PRO A 177 -9.25 -10.71 -12.46
N ASN A 178 -9.09 -11.75 -11.64
CA ASN A 178 -8.41 -11.65 -10.34
C ASN A 178 -6.88 -11.52 -10.50
N GLU A 179 -6.44 -10.39 -11.03
CA GLU A 179 -5.06 -10.10 -11.40
C GLU A 179 -4.74 -8.64 -11.10
N VAL A 180 -3.63 -8.41 -10.40
CA VAL A 180 -3.13 -7.08 -10.05
C VAL A 180 -1.88 -6.79 -10.86
N TYR A 181 -1.88 -5.63 -11.50
CA TYR A 181 -0.81 -5.14 -12.37
C TYR A 181 -0.13 -3.95 -11.69
N ALA A 182 1.19 -3.86 -11.81
CA ALA A 182 1.93 -2.75 -11.20
C ALA A 182 1.66 -1.45 -11.96
N SER A 183 1.28 -0.39 -11.26
CA SER A 183 1.01 0.92 -11.86
C SER A 183 2.26 1.60 -12.40
N ALA A 184 3.46 1.31 -11.87
CA ALA A 184 4.72 1.88 -12.31
C ALA A 184 5.90 0.93 -12.04
N ASP A 185 7.01 1.13 -12.75
CA ASP A 185 8.28 0.49 -12.41
C ASP A 185 8.70 0.96 -11.02
N SER A 186 8.83 0.03 -10.08
CA SER A 186 9.03 0.38 -8.68
C SER A 186 9.55 -0.80 -7.85
N GLU A 187 10.33 -0.50 -6.81
CA GLU A 187 10.71 -1.48 -5.81
C GLU A 187 9.65 -1.54 -4.69
N ILE A 188 9.33 -2.74 -4.20
CA ILE A 188 8.52 -2.91 -2.99
C ILE A 188 9.33 -2.44 -1.77
N THR A 189 8.83 -1.41 -1.09
CA THR A 189 9.48 -0.78 0.07
C THR A 189 8.81 -1.10 1.41
N TYR A 190 7.64 -1.73 1.37
CA TYR A 190 6.86 -2.11 2.56
C TYR A 190 6.02 -3.33 2.24
N VAL A 191 5.91 -4.22 3.23
CA VAL A 191 5.05 -5.39 3.21
C VAL A 191 4.39 -5.52 4.59
N CYS A 192 3.07 -5.63 4.61
CA CYS A 192 2.29 -6.14 5.73
C CYS A 192 1.74 -7.50 5.30
N ARG A 193 1.98 -8.54 6.09
CA ARG A 193 1.49 -9.90 5.84
C ARG A 193 0.80 -10.44 7.08
N ASP A 194 -0.35 -11.06 6.89
CA ASP A 194 -1.07 -11.85 7.89
C ASP A 194 -1.54 -13.19 7.29
N ASP A 195 -2.41 -13.92 7.98
CA ASP A 195 -2.87 -15.25 7.57
C ASP A 195 -3.84 -15.22 6.37
N HIS A 196 -4.41 -14.06 6.05
CA HIS A 196 -5.43 -13.92 5.02
C HIS A 196 -4.94 -13.16 3.79
N SER A 197 -4.14 -12.12 3.98
CA SER A 197 -3.83 -11.13 2.95
C SER A 197 -2.45 -10.48 3.12
N VAL A 198 -1.99 -9.91 2.01
CA VAL A 198 -0.78 -9.11 1.96
C VAL A 198 -1.11 -7.71 1.44
N ALA A 199 -0.50 -6.70 2.05
CA ALA A 199 -0.47 -5.34 1.55
C ALA A 199 0.98 -4.92 1.28
N VAL A 200 1.23 -4.35 0.10
CA VAL A 200 2.57 -3.88 -0.29
C VAL A 200 2.53 -2.43 -0.75
N ARG A 201 3.62 -1.71 -0.47
CA ARG A 201 3.86 -0.39 -1.07
C ARG A 201 5.02 -0.49 -2.05
N ALA A 202 4.78 -0.06 -3.29
CA ALA A 202 5.81 0.01 -4.32
C ALA A 202 5.73 1.38 -5.00
N GLY A 203 6.83 2.15 -4.93
CA GLY A 203 6.85 3.55 -5.34
C GLY A 203 5.78 4.38 -4.60
N ASN A 204 4.96 5.10 -5.37
CA ASN A 204 3.86 5.94 -4.86
C ASN A 204 2.51 5.22 -4.86
N PHE A 205 2.51 3.88 -4.74
CA PHE A 205 1.30 3.08 -4.79
C PHE A 205 1.26 2.08 -3.65
N LEU A 206 0.07 1.94 -3.06
CA LEU A 206 -0.26 0.89 -2.10
C LEU A 206 -1.20 -0.10 -2.79
N TYR A 207 -0.90 -1.38 -2.66
CA TYR A 207 -1.72 -2.49 -3.13
C TYR A 207 -2.06 -3.37 -1.94
N ALA A 208 -3.30 -3.38 -1.50
CA ALA A 208 -3.74 -4.22 -0.38
C ALA A 208 -4.73 -5.29 -0.83
N HIS A 209 -5.01 -6.24 0.08
CA HIS A 209 -5.89 -7.40 -0.15
C HIS A 209 -5.35 -8.40 -1.16
N LEU A 210 -4.02 -8.54 -1.24
CA LEU A 210 -3.34 -9.47 -2.14
C LEU A 210 -3.28 -10.87 -1.53
N GLN A 211 -3.33 -11.89 -2.37
CA GLN A 211 -2.92 -13.25 -2.01
C GLN A 211 -1.41 -13.32 -1.87
N ASP A 212 -0.93 -13.96 -0.80
CA ASP A 212 0.50 -14.09 -0.56
C ASP A 212 1.18 -14.90 -1.68
N ASN A 213 2.39 -14.46 -2.04
CA ASN A 213 3.25 -15.17 -2.99
C ASN A 213 4.71 -14.74 -2.80
N ALA A 214 5.62 -15.50 -3.41
CA ALA A 214 7.07 -15.32 -3.24
C ALA A 214 7.61 -13.95 -3.67
N ASN A 215 6.89 -13.21 -4.53
CA ASN A 215 7.33 -11.92 -5.05
C ASN A 215 6.89 -10.74 -4.16
N LEU A 216 6.00 -10.97 -3.17
CA LEU A 216 5.56 -9.93 -2.23
C LEU A 216 6.55 -9.79 -1.06
N THR A 217 7.75 -9.32 -1.39
CA THR A 217 8.84 -9.09 -0.43
C THR A 217 9.48 -7.73 -0.67
N VAL A 218 9.99 -7.10 0.40
CA VAL A 218 10.77 -5.86 0.29
C VAL A 218 11.99 -6.10 -0.61
N GLY A 219 12.27 -5.14 -1.49
CA GLY A 219 13.36 -5.20 -2.47
C GLY A 219 12.98 -5.84 -3.81
N TYR A 220 11.79 -6.44 -3.94
CA TYR A 220 11.34 -6.97 -5.23
C TYR A 220 10.96 -5.84 -6.19
N ASN A 221 11.47 -5.89 -7.42
CA ASN A 221 11.17 -4.91 -8.46
C ASN A 221 9.93 -5.31 -9.25
N LEU A 222 8.94 -4.43 -9.24
CA LEU A 222 7.76 -4.48 -10.08
C LEU A 222 8.02 -3.75 -11.39
N SER A 223 7.56 -4.35 -12.49
CA SER A 223 7.56 -3.72 -13.81
C SER A 223 6.16 -3.21 -14.14
N ARG A 224 6.07 -1.96 -14.58
CA ARG A 224 4.82 -1.29 -14.94
C ARG A 224 4.01 -2.11 -15.94
N GLY A 225 2.71 -2.24 -15.69
CA GLY A 225 1.80 -2.95 -16.57
C GLY A 225 2.01 -4.47 -16.58
N VAL A 226 2.86 -5.01 -15.70
CA VAL A 226 3.05 -6.45 -15.53
C VAL A 226 2.27 -6.94 -14.32
N LYS A 227 1.59 -8.08 -14.49
CA LYS A 227 0.90 -8.78 -13.40
C LYS A 227 1.93 -9.25 -12.37
N PHE A 228 1.69 -8.96 -11.09
CA PHE A 228 2.56 -9.41 -9.99
C PHE A 228 1.82 -10.12 -8.85
N ALA A 229 0.49 -10.00 -8.78
CA ALA A 229 -0.30 -10.61 -7.72
C ALA A 229 -1.73 -10.93 -8.17
N SER A 230 -2.45 -11.61 -7.28
CA SER A 230 -3.90 -11.80 -7.29
C SER A 230 -4.46 -11.30 -5.96
N MET A 231 -5.77 -11.06 -5.89
CA MET A 231 -6.47 -10.58 -4.70
C MET A 231 -7.16 -11.74 -3.96
N VAL A 232 -7.38 -11.54 -2.66
CA VAL A 232 -8.18 -12.45 -1.83
C VAL A 232 -9.65 -12.35 -2.25
N VAL A 233 -10.30 -13.51 -2.39
CA VAL A 233 -11.69 -13.62 -2.82
C VAL A 233 -12.58 -13.82 -1.60
N GLY A 234 -13.74 -13.15 -1.57
CA GLY A 234 -14.68 -13.22 -0.45
C GLY A 234 -14.29 -12.32 0.73
N SER A 235 -15.12 -12.28 1.76
CA SER A 235 -14.88 -11.45 2.94
C SER A 235 -13.79 -12.04 3.83
N PHE A 236 -12.98 -11.18 4.45
CA PHE A 236 -11.96 -11.55 5.44
C PHE A 236 -11.68 -10.39 6.40
N THR A 237 -11.05 -10.67 7.53
CA THR A 237 -10.72 -9.67 8.56
C THR A 237 -9.45 -10.08 9.26
N ASP A 238 -8.41 -9.26 9.14
CA ASP A 238 -7.12 -9.51 9.77
C ASP A 238 -6.27 -8.21 9.86
N THR A 239 -5.06 -8.31 10.40
CA THR A 239 -4.19 -7.21 10.81
C THR A 239 -3.72 -6.33 9.64
N CYS A 240 -3.45 -6.96 8.49
CA CYS A 240 -2.96 -6.34 7.26
C CYS A 240 -4.07 -6.12 6.23
N GLY A 241 -5.33 -6.40 6.56
CA GLY A 241 -6.44 -6.10 5.67
C GLY A 241 -7.80 -6.56 6.20
N TRP A 242 -8.82 -5.80 5.81
CA TRP A 242 -10.21 -6.15 6.05
C TRP A 242 -11.03 -5.91 4.78
N ALA A 243 -11.85 -6.88 4.41
CA ALA A 243 -12.77 -6.78 3.28
C ALA A 243 -14.14 -7.33 3.64
N ASN A 244 -15.19 -6.57 3.33
CA ASN A 244 -16.58 -7.02 3.38
C ASN A 244 -17.17 -7.03 1.96
N GLN A 245 -17.14 -8.19 1.31
CA GLN A 245 -17.50 -8.40 -0.09
C GLN A 245 -18.20 -9.76 -0.30
N GLN A 246 -18.90 -9.91 -1.43
CA GLN A 246 -19.59 -11.16 -1.75
C GLN A 246 -18.58 -12.32 -1.94
N PRO A 247 -18.98 -13.59 -1.73
CA PRO A 247 -18.07 -14.74 -1.78
C PRO A 247 -17.31 -14.95 -3.10
N ASN A 248 -17.83 -14.40 -4.21
CA ASN A 248 -17.25 -14.48 -5.55
C ASN A 248 -16.67 -13.14 -6.03
N HIS A 249 -16.58 -12.15 -5.14
CA HIS A 249 -15.98 -10.84 -5.40
C HIS A 249 -14.58 -10.77 -4.82
N TYR A 250 -13.80 -9.88 -5.40
CA TYR A 250 -12.50 -9.47 -4.91
C TYR A 250 -12.33 -7.98 -5.24
N HIS A 251 -11.58 -7.26 -4.42
CA HIS A 251 -11.24 -5.88 -4.74
C HIS A 251 -9.80 -5.58 -4.38
N LEU A 252 -9.20 -4.70 -5.17
CA LEU A 252 -7.93 -4.10 -4.85
C LEU A 252 -8.21 -2.83 -4.05
N HIS A 253 -7.74 -2.78 -2.81
CA HIS A 253 -7.67 -1.52 -2.08
C HIS A 253 -6.41 -0.79 -2.53
N PHE A 254 -6.60 0.14 -3.47
CA PHE A 254 -5.51 0.80 -4.19
C PHE A 254 -5.27 2.20 -3.63
N GLY A 255 -4.14 2.37 -2.96
CA GLY A 255 -3.77 3.64 -2.34
C GLY A 255 -2.80 4.48 -3.17
N VAL A 256 -3.00 5.79 -3.13
CA VAL A 256 -2.12 6.83 -3.68
C VAL A 256 -1.87 7.89 -2.60
N PRO A 257 -0.71 8.59 -2.63
CA PRO A 257 -0.54 9.80 -1.84
C PRO A 257 -1.69 10.78 -2.10
N GLY A 258 -2.16 11.49 -1.07
CA GLY A 258 -3.20 12.51 -1.18
C GLY A 258 -2.68 13.77 -1.87
N VAL A 259 -2.39 13.63 -3.16
CA VAL A 259 -2.13 14.72 -4.09
C VAL A 259 -3.44 15.19 -4.71
N THR A 260 -3.45 16.39 -5.29
CA THR A 260 -4.64 16.98 -5.94
C THR A 260 -5.15 16.11 -7.09
N SER A 261 -4.25 15.44 -7.81
CA SER A 261 -4.60 14.49 -8.87
C SER A 261 -3.45 13.53 -9.20
N VAL A 262 -3.78 12.32 -9.63
CA VAL A 262 -2.83 11.36 -10.23
C VAL A 262 -3.29 11.03 -11.64
N GLN A 263 -2.44 11.31 -12.63
CA GLN A 263 -2.74 10.96 -14.02
C GLN A 263 -2.30 9.51 -14.29
N PHE A 264 -3.25 8.72 -14.78
CA PHE A 264 -3.06 7.39 -15.34
C PHE A 264 -3.24 7.45 -16.86
N ALA A 265 -2.78 6.41 -17.57
CA ALA A 265 -3.08 6.25 -18.99
C ALA A 265 -4.60 6.29 -19.24
N GLY A 266 -5.09 7.41 -19.79
CA GLY A 266 -6.50 7.64 -20.13
C GLY A 266 -7.42 8.12 -18.98
N TRP A 267 -6.94 8.26 -17.75
CA TRP A 267 -7.76 8.72 -16.62
C TRP A 267 -6.99 9.61 -15.67
N THR A 268 -7.65 10.57 -15.04
CA THR A 268 -7.08 11.34 -13.93
C THR A 268 -7.86 11.02 -12.66
N LEU A 269 -7.21 10.37 -11.70
CA LEU A 269 -7.76 10.23 -10.36
C LEU A 269 -7.70 11.58 -9.66
N ARG A 270 -8.81 12.03 -9.10
CA ARG A 270 -8.89 13.26 -8.30
C ARG A 270 -9.37 12.89 -6.89
N PRO A 271 -8.44 12.56 -5.97
CA PRO A 271 -8.78 11.99 -4.68
C PRO A 271 -9.76 12.83 -3.85
N PHE A 272 -9.59 14.14 -3.87
CA PHE A 272 -10.42 15.08 -3.12
C PHE A 272 -11.75 15.42 -3.80
N GLU A 273 -11.90 15.11 -5.09
CA GLU A 273 -13.17 15.27 -5.83
C GLU A 273 -14.00 13.99 -5.88
N GLY A 274 -13.43 12.87 -5.40
CA GLY A 274 -14.13 11.61 -5.19
C GLY A 274 -14.27 10.73 -6.43
N GLY A 275 -13.40 10.84 -7.43
CA GLY A 275 -13.48 9.95 -8.59
C GLY A 275 -12.36 10.08 -9.62
N PHE A 276 -12.56 9.34 -10.73
CA PHE A 276 -11.74 9.41 -11.93
C PHE A 276 -12.41 10.30 -12.98
N VAL A 277 -11.59 11.05 -13.72
CA VAL A 277 -12.03 11.97 -14.78
C VAL A 277 -11.31 11.65 -16.09
N ASN A 278 -12.07 11.58 -17.18
CA ASN A 278 -11.55 11.54 -18.55
C ASN A 278 -12.36 12.51 -19.41
N GLY A 279 -11.77 13.67 -19.73
CA GLY A 279 -12.48 14.78 -20.38
C GLY A 279 -13.68 15.24 -19.53
N ASN A 280 -14.88 15.11 -20.08
CA ASN A 280 -16.14 15.44 -19.40
C ASN A 280 -16.77 14.24 -18.65
N THR A 281 -16.16 13.06 -18.77
CA THR A 281 -16.67 11.83 -18.16
C THR A 281 -16.14 11.67 -16.75
N TRP A 282 -17.05 11.39 -15.82
CA TRP A 282 -16.77 11.11 -14.42
C TRP A 282 -17.11 9.66 -14.09
N VAL A 283 -16.26 9.04 -13.28
CA VAL A 283 -16.48 7.71 -12.69
C VAL A 283 -16.30 7.82 -11.18
N ARG A 284 -17.38 7.56 -10.43
CA ARG A 284 -17.45 7.70 -8.97
C ARG A 284 -17.86 6.36 -8.33
N ALA A 285 -18.06 6.37 -7.01
CA ALA A 285 -18.54 5.20 -6.27
C ALA A 285 -19.77 4.57 -6.93
N GLY A 286 -19.71 3.25 -7.17
CA GLY A 286 -20.75 2.48 -7.84
C GLY A 286 -20.65 2.44 -9.38
N ASP A 287 -19.87 3.34 -10.00
CA ASP A 287 -19.70 3.38 -11.45
C ASP A 287 -18.63 2.37 -11.92
N TYR A 288 -18.67 2.07 -13.22
CA TYR A 288 -17.64 1.25 -13.87
C TYR A 288 -16.46 2.10 -14.34
N LEU A 289 -15.26 1.73 -13.91
CA LEU A 289 -14.00 2.25 -14.44
C LEU A 289 -13.44 1.27 -15.47
N TYR A 290 -13.25 1.73 -16.70
CA TYR A 290 -12.63 0.96 -17.78
C TYR A 290 -11.13 1.23 -17.86
N ASN A 291 -10.30 0.19 -17.95
CA ASN A 291 -8.88 0.36 -18.22
C ASN A 291 -8.61 0.27 -19.72
N PRO A 292 -8.31 1.39 -20.42
CA PRO A 292 -8.00 1.36 -21.85
C PRO A 292 -6.66 0.68 -22.15
N GLY A 293 -5.81 0.48 -21.13
CA GLY A 293 -4.43 0.06 -21.32
C GLY A 293 -3.54 1.19 -21.85
N LEU A 294 -2.32 0.83 -22.22
CA LEU A 294 -1.49 1.67 -23.07
C LEU A 294 -1.95 1.38 -24.51
N THR A 295 -2.69 2.29 -25.14
CA THR A 295 -2.95 2.17 -26.58
C THR A 295 -1.64 2.42 -27.30
N GLY A 296 -0.96 1.37 -27.79
CA GLY A 296 0.32 1.49 -28.47
C GLY A 296 1.29 0.38 -28.08
N GLY A 297 1.55 -0.54 -29.02
CA GLY A 297 2.50 -1.64 -28.86
C GLY A 297 1.82 -2.99 -28.65
N ASP A 298 2.18 -3.96 -29.48
CA ASP A 298 1.61 -5.30 -29.59
C ASP A 298 1.22 -5.96 -28.26
N ASN A 299 0.10 -6.69 -28.27
CA ASN A 299 -0.41 -7.57 -27.21
C ASN A 299 0.50 -8.79 -26.91
N SER A 300 1.80 -8.65 -27.08
CA SER A 300 2.78 -9.56 -26.51
C SER A 300 2.81 -9.27 -25.02
N ALA A 301 1.89 -9.90 -24.27
CA ALA A 301 2.13 -10.19 -22.87
C ALA A 301 3.57 -10.73 -22.80
N GLY A 302 4.49 -9.93 -22.25
CA GLY A 302 5.92 -10.20 -22.35
C GLY A 302 6.16 -11.66 -22.03
N ASP A 303 6.68 -12.39 -23.02
CA ASP A 303 7.13 -13.75 -22.84
C ASP A 303 8.00 -13.75 -21.57
N PRO A 304 7.78 -14.63 -20.58
CA PRO A 304 8.68 -14.78 -19.44
C PRO A 304 10.15 -14.88 -19.87
N ALA A 305 10.44 -15.33 -21.10
CA ALA A 305 11.77 -15.33 -21.70
C ALA A 305 12.34 -13.94 -22.04
N GLU A 306 11.52 -12.89 -22.23
CA GLU A 306 11.98 -11.51 -22.40
C GLU A 306 12.32 -10.81 -21.09
N GLN A 307 11.73 -11.22 -19.95
CA GLN A 307 12.17 -10.75 -18.63
C GLN A 307 13.61 -11.16 -18.29
N ILE A 308 14.11 -12.23 -18.92
CA ILE A 308 15.52 -12.67 -18.82
C ILE A 308 16.49 -11.67 -19.49
N LYS A 309 16.00 -10.76 -20.36
CA LYS A 309 16.84 -9.76 -21.04
C LYS A 309 16.98 -8.44 -20.28
N GLN A 310 16.19 -8.19 -19.22
CA GLN A 310 16.16 -6.89 -18.51
C GLN A 310 16.96 -6.83 -17.20
N GLY A 311 17.95 -7.73 -17.04
CA GLY A 311 18.98 -7.59 -16.00
C GLY A 311 18.79 -8.43 -14.73
N ASN A 312 17.73 -9.25 -14.66
CA ASN A 312 17.68 -10.34 -13.68
C ASN A 312 18.41 -11.55 -14.26
N SER A 313 19.38 -12.08 -13.52
CA SER A 313 20.15 -13.21 -13.99
C SER A 313 19.26 -14.45 -14.02
N PHE A 314 19.46 -15.36 -14.98
CA PHE A 314 18.82 -16.69 -14.97
C PHE A 314 18.94 -17.41 -13.61
N TRP A 315 20.01 -17.10 -12.86
CA TRP A 315 20.26 -17.64 -11.54
C TRP A 315 19.32 -17.10 -10.46
N ASP A 316 18.72 -15.92 -10.63
CA ASP A 316 17.88 -15.29 -9.60
C ASP A 316 16.60 -16.11 -9.35
N GLY A 317 16.06 -16.73 -10.41
CA GLY A 317 14.93 -17.66 -10.30
C GLY A 317 15.31 -18.96 -9.60
N ILE A 318 16.50 -19.50 -9.89
CA ILE A 318 17.01 -20.72 -9.24
C ILE A 318 17.31 -20.46 -7.75
N VAL A 319 17.99 -19.35 -7.45
CA VAL A 319 18.32 -18.95 -6.08
C VAL A 319 17.05 -18.67 -5.28
N SER A 320 16.06 -17.98 -5.86
CA SER A 320 14.78 -17.74 -5.19
C SER A 320 14.01 -19.04 -4.94
N ALA A 321 13.97 -19.96 -5.92
CA ALA A 321 13.35 -21.27 -5.74
C ALA A 321 14.05 -22.08 -4.63
N MET A 322 15.39 -22.03 -4.56
CA MET A 322 16.17 -22.69 -3.50
C MET A 322 15.88 -22.09 -2.12
N ILE A 323 15.84 -20.76 -1.99
CA ILE A 323 15.50 -20.07 -0.75
C ILE A 323 14.09 -20.45 -0.30
N ASN A 324 13.12 -20.50 -1.22
CA ASN A 324 11.74 -20.86 -0.92
C ASN A 324 11.58 -22.32 -0.49
N VAL A 325 12.28 -23.28 -1.13
CA VAL A 325 12.24 -24.69 -0.70
C VAL A 325 12.83 -24.86 0.70
N ILE A 326 13.90 -24.11 1.03
CA ILE A 326 14.50 -24.15 2.37
C ILE A 326 13.57 -23.50 3.39
N ARG A 327 13.03 -22.31 3.09
CA ARG A 327 12.13 -21.57 4.00
C ARG A 327 10.82 -22.31 4.23
N ASP A 328 10.14 -22.69 3.16
CA ASP A 328 8.75 -23.18 3.22
C ASP A 328 8.72 -24.71 3.38
N GLY A 329 9.71 -25.43 2.85
CA GLY A 329 9.74 -26.90 2.95
C GLY A 329 10.45 -27.44 4.19
N ILE A 330 11.60 -26.86 4.53
CA ILE A 330 12.50 -27.40 5.55
C ILE A 330 12.30 -26.69 6.89
N LEU A 331 12.25 -25.34 6.91
CA LEU A 331 12.15 -24.58 8.16
C LEU A 331 10.76 -24.69 8.80
N GLU A 332 9.68 -24.73 8.01
CA GLU A 332 8.30 -24.90 8.51
C GLU A 332 8.08 -26.25 9.23
N ARG A 333 8.91 -27.25 8.96
CA ARG A 333 8.82 -28.58 9.59
C ARG A 333 9.57 -28.70 10.92
N PHE A 334 10.27 -27.66 11.35
CA PHE A 334 10.90 -27.65 12.67
C PHE A 334 9.96 -26.96 13.68
N PRO A 335 9.56 -27.64 14.77
CA PRO A 335 8.74 -27.01 15.80
C PRO A 335 9.50 -25.85 16.42
N GLU A 336 8.90 -24.66 16.38
CA GLU A 336 9.40 -23.44 16.99
C GLU A 336 9.73 -23.69 18.47
N ARG A 337 11.04 -23.78 18.78
CA ARG A 337 11.66 -23.50 20.10
C ARG A 337 13.15 -23.84 20.04
N SER A 338 13.92 -22.98 19.38
CA SER A 338 15.31 -22.79 19.77
C SER A 338 15.66 -21.34 19.48
N GLU A 339 16.14 -20.62 20.49
CA GLU A 339 16.63 -19.23 20.42
C GLU A 339 17.87 -19.05 19.51
N THR A 340 18.26 -20.09 18.78
CA THR A 340 19.25 -19.97 17.73
C THR A 340 18.58 -19.34 16.52
N ASN A 341 18.98 -18.12 16.15
CA ASN A 341 18.52 -17.47 14.92
C ASN A 341 19.04 -18.26 13.70
N TYR A 342 18.36 -19.35 13.37
CA TYR A 342 18.72 -20.25 12.28
C TYR A 342 18.71 -19.49 10.94
N GLN A 343 17.86 -18.48 10.81
CA GLN A 343 17.85 -17.58 9.65
C GLN A 343 19.22 -16.92 9.46
N ASP A 344 19.83 -16.37 10.51
CA ASP A 344 21.18 -15.79 10.44
C ASP A 344 22.26 -16.84 10.13
N VAL A 345 22.14 -18.04 10.69
CA VAL A 345 23.11 -19.13 10.44
C VAL A 345 23.03 -19.60 8.98
N TYR A 346 21.83 -19.73 8.42
CA TYR A 346 21.61 -20.14 7.04
C TYR A 346 21.91 -19.03 6.04
N ILE A 347 21.63 -17.77 6.36
CA ILE A 347 22.01 -16.61 5.53
C ILE A 347 23.54 -16.48 5.50
N ASN A 348 24.22 -16.61 6.65
CA ASN A 348 25.68 -16.58 6.70
C ASN A 348 26.30 -17.77 5.95
N ALA A 349 25.77 -18.98 6.14
CA ALA A 349 26.24 -20.16 5.40
C ALA A 349 26.04 -20.01 3.89
N SER A 350 24.87 -19.54 3.46
CA SER A 350 24.57 -19.26 2.05
C SER A 350 25.49 -18.19 1.47
N SER A 351 25.77 -17.12 2.23
CA SER A 351 26.69 -16.05 1.84
C SER A 351 28.12 -16.58 1.64
N VAL A 352 28.59 -17.46 2.53
CA VAL A 352 29.91 -18.09 2.40
C VAL A 352 29.96 -19.00 1.17
N VAL A 353 28.92 -19.82 0.94
CA VAL A 353 28.83 -20.69 -0.24
C VAL A 353 28.84 -19.87 -1.54
N LEU A 354 28.09 -18.77 -1.58
CA LEU A 354 28.06 -17.87 -2.75
C LEU A 354 29.40 -17.16 -2.97
N ARG A 355 30.13 -16.78 -1.91
CA ARG A 355 31.49 -16.22 -2.04
C ARG A 355 32.50 -17.24 -2.54
N VAL A 356 32.46 -18.47 -2.02
CA VAL A 356 33.30 -19.56 -2.52
C VAL A 356 32.97 -19.87 -3.97
N PHE A 357 31.68 -19.86 -4.34
CA PHE A 357 31.21 -20.04 -5.71
C PHE A 357 31.73 -18.95 -6.66
N PHE A 358 31.64 -17.68 -6.27
CA PHE A 358 32.19 -16.56 -7.04
C PHE A 358 33.70 -16.70 -7.27
N ILE A 359 34.44 -17.08 -6.23
CA ILE A 359 35.89 -17.35 -6.32
C ILE A 359 36.15 -18.51 -7.28
N MET A 360 35.41 -19.62 -7.19
CA MET A 360 35.60 -20.76 -8.10
C MET A 360 35.29 -20.40 -9.56
N LEU A 361 34.19 -19.67 -9.83
CA LEU A 361 33.85 -19.20 -11.17
C LEU A 361 34.95 -18.30 -11.78
N SER A 362 35.63 -17.51 -10.94
CA SER A 362 36.74 -16.67 -11.39
C SER A 362 38.03 -17.44 -11.75
N THR A 363 38.08 -18.76 -11.52
CA THR A 363 39.31 -19.58 -11.65
C THR A 363 39.29 -20.63 -12.76
N SER A 364 38.55 -20.42 -13.86
CA SER A 364 38.51 -21.36 -15.00
C SER A 364 38.08 -22.78 -14.59
N PHE A 365 37.10 -22.87 -13.70
CA PHE A 365 36.72 -24.10 -13.01
C PHE A 365 35.74 -24.96 -13.83
N ASP A 366 35.89 -26.29 -13.76
CA ASP A 366 35.04 -27.25 -14.47
C ASP A 366 33.65 -27.34 -13.83
N LEU A 367 32.63 -26.95 -14.61
CA LEU A 367 31.22 -26.93 -14.22
C LEU A 367 30.72 -28.32 -13.76
N SER A 368 31.33 -29.39 -14.26
CA SER A 368 30.98 -30.78 -13.94
C SER A 368 31.34 -31.13 -12.49
N PHE A 369 32.48 -30.63 -12.00
CA PHE A 369 32.89 -30.82 -10.61
C PHE A 369 32.02 -30.00 -9.66
N PHE A 370 31.57 -28.82 -10.08
CA PHE A 370 30.64 -27.99 -9.31
C PHE A 370 29.26 -28.65 -9.19
N ALA A 371 28.70 -29.19 -10.28
CA ALA A 371 27.42 -29.92 -10.23
C ALA A 371 27.52 -31.11 -9.27
N PHE A 372 28.62 -31.86 -9.31
CA PHE A 372 28.89 -32.95 -8.37
C PHE A 372 28.98 -32.45 -6.92
N PHE A 373 29.68 -31.34 -6.67
CA PHE A 373 29.82 -30.75 -5.33
C PHE A 373 28.48 -30.24 -4.78
N MET A 374 27.67 -29.60 -5.61
CA MET A 374 26.32 -29.14 -5.23
C MET A 374 25.42 -30.34 -4.91
N ILE A 375 25.38 -31.36 -5.77
CA ILE A 375 24.62 -32.59 -5.52
C ILE A 375 25.11 -33.26 -4.22
N ALA A 376 26.42 -33.34 -4.00
CA ALA A 376 26.99 -33.88 -2.77
C ALA A 376 26.59 -33.05 -1.54
N MET A 377 26.62 -31.72 -1.61
CA MET A 377 26.16 -30.85 -0.53
C MET A 377 24.66 -31.00 -0.26
N PHE A 378 23.83 -31.09 -1.30
CA PHE A 378 22.40 -31.31 -1.17
C PHE A 378 22.04 -32.67 -0.58
N ILE A 379 22.91 -33.68 -0.71
CA ILE A 379 22.70 -35.00 -0.10
C ILE A 379 23.28 -35.03 1.32
N LEU A 380 24.49 -34.50 1.50
CA LEU A 380 25.23 -34.59 2.76
C LEU A 380 24.66 -33.68 3.85
N GLU A 381 24.13 -32.51 3.49
CA GLU A 381 23.66 -31.56 4.50
C GLU A 381 22.31 -31.94 5.14
N PRO A 382 21.32 -32.46 4.39
CA PRO A 382 20.17 -33.12 5.00
C PRO A 382 20.58 -34.33 5.84
N ALA A 383 21.54 -35.15 5.38
CA ALA A 383 22.02 -36.30 6.15
C ALA A 383 22.67 -35.87 7.48
N ARG A 384 23.44 -34.78 7.47
CA ARG A 384 24.05 -34.19 8.67
C ARG A 384 23.01 -33.59 9.62
N VAL A 385 21.98 -32.92 9.10
CA VAL A 385 20.86 -32.37 9.89
C VAL A 385 20.07 -33.50 10.54
N ILE A 386 19.72 -34.54 9.77
CA ILE A 386 19.04 -35.75 10.26
C ILE A 386 19.89 -36.45 11.33
N TYR A 387 21.20 -36.59 11.13
CA TYR A 387 22.10 -37.18 12.12
C TYR A 387 22.17 -36.35 13.42
N LYS A 388 22.25 -35.02 13.32
CA LYS A 388 22.23 -34.13 14.50
C LYS A 388 20.89 -34.18 15.24
N LEU A 389 19.78 -34.25 14.51
CA LEU A 389 18.45 -34.41 15.07
C LEU A 389 18.33 -35.76 15.80
N TYR A 390 18.75 -36.86 15.15
CA TYR A 390 18.82 -38.19 15.75
C TYR A 390 19.65 -38.20 17.04
N MET A 391 20.85 -37.60 17.03
CA MET A 391 21.71 -37.53 18.21
C MET A 391 21.12 -36.66 19.33
N SER A 392 20.37 -35.62 18.97
CA SER A 392 19.68 -34.75 19.95
C SER A 392 18.49 -35.49 20.59
N ILE A 393 17.70 -36.21 19.79
CA ILE A 393 16.62 -37.09 20.28
C ILE A 393 17.20 -38.19 21.19
N LYS A 394 18.29 -38.85 20.77
CA LYS A 394 18.97 -39.89 21.55
C LYS A 394 19.49 -39.38 22.90
N LYS A 395 19.92 -38.11 22.99
CA LYS A 395 20.35 -37.49 24.25
C LYS A 395 19.17 -37.04 25.12
N ALA A 396 18.07 -36.62 24.51
CA ALA A 396 16.89 -36.14 25.21
C ALA A 396 16.03 -37.26 25.80
N ILE A 397 16.09 -38.46 25.21
CA ILE A 397 15.41 -39.66 25.73
C ILE A 397 16.44 -40.43 26.58
N PRO A 398 16.35 -40.42 27.93
CA PRO A 398 17.21 -41.25 28.76
C PRO A 398 16.85 -42.72 28.49
N PHE A 399 17.74 -43.43 27.80
CA PHE A 399 17.66 -44.89 27.72
C PHE A 399 18.01 -45.45 29.10
N VAL A 400 17.02 -46.07 29.75
CA VAL A 400 17.22 -47.05 30.82
C VAL A 400 17.73 -48.34 30.21
#